data_AF-A0A971TJS4-F1
#
_entry.id   AF-A0A971TJS4-F1
#
_cell.length_a   1.000
_cell.length_b   1.000
_cell.length_c   1.000
_cell.angle_alpha   90.00
_cell.angle_beta   90.00
_cell.angle_gamma   90.00
#
_symmetry.space_group_name_H-M   'P 1'
#
loop_
_entity.id
_entity.type
_entity.pdbx_description
1 polymer ?
#
loop_
_entity_poly.entity_id
_entity_poly.type
_entity_poly.pdbx_seq_one_letter_code
_entity_poly.pdbx_strand_id
1 'polypeptide(L)'
;MRRAEVGPCGNICGGCPDFRVLKKGDDAFRRQVAANLTQEVGRPVSPEEVGCEGCWGGIHNALAASLECRIRQCADGKGFATCAECGDFP
;
A
#
# COMPACT_ATOMS: atom_id res chain seq x y z
N MET A 1 3.99 18.28 2.73
CA MET A 1 3.10 17.12 2.45
C MET A 1 3.30 16.10 3.54
N ARG A 2 2.24 15.56 4.15
CA ARG A 2 2.41 14.51 5.17
C ARG A 2 2.75 13.20 4.45
N ARG A 3 3.90 12.60 4.78
CA ARG A 3 4.43 11.35 4.19
C ARG A 3 3.35 10.24 4.12
N ALA A 4 2.36 10.23 5.00
CA ALA A 4 1.31 9.22 5.07
C ALA A 4 0.29 9.16 3.90
N GLU A 5 0.14 10.23 3.10
CA GLU A 5 -0.92 10.30 2.07
C GLU A 5 -0.44 10.01 0.64
N VAL A 6 0.88 9.93 0.44
CA VAL A 6 1.52 9.64 -0.85
C VAL A 6 2.52 8.51 -0.63
N GLY A 7 2.36 7.43 -1.41
CA GLY A 7 3.28 6.32 -1.39
C GLY A 7 4.64 6.67 -2.00
N PRO A 8 5.67 5.84 -1.76
CA PRO A 8 7.00 6.05 -2.32
C PRO A 8 7.02 6.04 -3.86
N CYS A 9 6.02 5.47 -4.53
CA CYS A 9 5.85 5.52 -5.98
C CYS A 9 5.06 6.74 -6.49
N GLY A 10 4.64 7.66 -5.61
CA GLY A 10 3.79 8.80 -5.97
C GLY A 10 2.28 8.52 -5.95
N ASN A 11 1.86 7.26 -5.77
CA ASN A 11 0.43 6.92 -5.67
C ASN A 11 -0.20 7.54 -4.41
N ILE A 12 -1.36 8.17 -4.59
CA ILE A 12 -2.08 8.84 -3.50
C ILE A 12 -2.97 7.83 -2.78
N CYS A 13 -2.83 7.72 -1.45
CA CYS A 13 -3.58 6.77 -0.62
C CYS A 13 -5.11 6.92 -0.78
N GLY A 14 -5.61 8.12 -1.07
CA GLY A 14 -7.04 8.39 -1.30
C GLY A 14 -7.67 7.60 -2.45
N GLY A 15 -6.86 7.15 -3.43
CA GLY A 15 -7.32 6.29 -4.53
C GLY A 15 -7.12 4.80 -4.28
N CYS A 16 -6.37 4.40 -3.25
CA CYS A 16 -5.98 3.01 -2.99
C CYS A 16 -7.11 2.22 -2.30
N PRO A 17 -7.59 1.11 -2.88
CA PRO A 17 -8.63 0.29 -2.25
C PRO A 17 -8.22 -0.27 -0.88
N ASP A 18 -6.97 -0.74 -0.72
CA ASP A 18 -6.48 -1.31 0.54
C ASP A 18 -6.45 -0.28 1.68
N PHE A 19 -6.05 0.95 1.38
CA PHE A 19 -6.09 2.03 2.35
C PHE A 19 -7.53 2.39 2.73
N ARG A 20 -8.42 2.42 1.73
CA ARG A 20 -9.85 2.72 1.94
C ARG A 20 -10.55 1.65 2.76
N VAL A 21 -10.17 0.38 2.61
CA VAL A 21 -10.68 -0.73 3.43
C VAL A 21 -10.48 -0.44 4.93
N LEU A 22 -9.28 -0.02 5.32
CA LEU A 22 -9.00 0.28 6.73
C LEU A 22 -9.71 1.55 7.21
N LYS A 23 -9.81 2.58 6.36
CA LYS A 23 -10.40 3.87 6.77
C LYS A 23 -11.93 3.84 6.86
N LYS A 24 -12.62 3.21 5.91
CA LYS A 24 -14.09 3.29 5.76
C LYS A 24 -14.73 2.08 5.07
N GLY A 25 -14.01 0.99 4.85
CA GLY A 25 -14.55 -0.16 4.12
C GLY A 25 -15.60 -0.92 4.91
N ASP A 26 -16.73 -1.24 4.25
CA ASP A 26 -17.66 -2.27 4.73
C ASP A 26 -17.16 -3.68 4.38
N ASP A 27 -17.85 -4.70 4.88
CA ASP A 27 -17.45 -6.09 4.67
C ASP A 27 -17.58 -6.56 3.21
N ALA A 28 -18.48 -5.97 2.42
CA ALA A 28 -18.61 -6.31 1.01
C ALA A 28 -17.41 -5.79 0.21
N PHE A 29 -17.01 -4.54 0.48
CA PHE A 29 -15.84 -3.92 -0.11
C PHE A 29 -14.55 -4.65 0.29
N ARG A 30 -14.41 -5.07 1.56
CA ARG A 30 -13.28 -5.91 2.02
C ARG A 30 -13.16 -7.20 1.24
N ARG A 31 -14.26 -7.93 1.03
CA ARG A 31 -14.27 -9.18 0.27
C ARG A 31 -13.92 -8.96 -1.20
N GLN A 32 -14.39 -7.87 -1.81
CA GLN A 32 -14.04 -7.53 -3.18
C GLN A 32 -12.54 -7.26 -3.32
N VAL A 33 -11.97 -6.48 -2.42
CA VAL A 33 -10.52 -6.18 -2.44
C VAL A 33 -9.69 -7.44 -2.17
N ALA A 34 -10.12 -8.32 -1.25
CA ALA A 34 -9.47 -9.61 -1.00
C ALA A 34 -9.45 -10.51 -2.25
N ALA A 35 -10.55 -10.55 -3.01
CA ALA A 35 -10.64 -11.31 -4.25
C ALA A 35 -9.69 -10.77 -5.32
N ASN A 36 -9.62 -9.44 -5.48
CA ASN A 36 -8.69 -8.80 -6.41
C ASN A 36 -7.23 -9.11 -6.02
N LEU A 37 -6.88 -8.92 -4.74
CA LEU A 37 -5.55 -9.23 -4.23
C LEU A 37 -5.19 -10.70 -4.45
N THR A 38 -6.12 -11.63 -4.23
CA THR A 38 -5.91 -13.07 -4.51
C THR A 38 -5.47 -13.33 -5.95
N GLN A 39 -6.05 -12.60 -6.92
CA GLN A 39 -5.66 -12.71 -8.32
C GLN A 39 -4.28 -12.10 -8.59
N GLU A 40 -3.96 -10.97 -7.95
CA GLU A 40 -2.68 -10.28 -8.12
C GLU A 40 -1.51 -11.05 -7.50
N VAL A 41 -1.68 -11.61 -6.30
CA VAL A 41 -0.60 -12.30 -5.57
C VAL A 41 -0.53 -13.80 -5.86
N GLY A 42 -1.51 -14.36 -6.56
CA GLY A 42 -1.55 -15.78 -6.91
C GLY A 42 -1.72 -16.73 -5.72
N ARG A 43 -2.13 -16.22 -4.54
CA ARG A 43 -2.46 -17.00 -3.35
C ARG A 43 -3.80 -16.53 -2.76
N PRO A 44 -4.55 -17.41 -2.07
CA PRO A 44 -5.74 -16.99 -1.33
C PRO A 44 -5.41 -15.87 -0.34
N VAL A 45 -6.22 -14.81 -0.35
CA VAL A 45 -6.19 -13.68 0.59
C VAL A 45 -7.53 -13.60 1.30
N SER A 46 -7.53 -13.64 2.63
CA SER A 46 -8.74 -13.49 3.42
C SER A 46 -9.12 -12.01 3.61
N PRO A 47 -10.41 -11.66 3.81
CA PRO A 47 -10.83 -10.28 4.07
C PRO A 47 -10.15 -9.63 5.29
N GLU A 48 -9.77 -10.43 6.28
CA GLU A 48 -9.07 -9.99 7.50
C GLU A 48 -7.60 -9.61 7.22
N GLU A 49 -7.02 -10.18 6.17
CA GLU A 49 -5.67 -9.83 5.69
C GLU A 49 -5.65 -8.52 4.87
N VAL A 50 -6.82 -7.97 4.50
CA VAL A 50 -6.92 -6.76 3.69
C VAL A 50 -6.96 -5.50 4.54
N GLY A 51 -6.17 -4.51 4.14
CA GLY A 51 -6.14 -3.18 4.76
C GLY A 51 -4.73 -2.68 5.00
N CYS A 52 -4.49 -1.37 4.84
CA CYS A 52 -3.21 -0.76 5.19
C CYS A 52 -3.36 0.65 5.79
N GLU A 53 -2.38 1.08 6.58
CA GLU A 53 -2.28 2.45 7.11
C GLU A 53 -1.60 3.43 6.14
N GLY A 54 -1.37 2.99 4.90
CA GLY A 54 -0.57 3.69 3.90
C GLY A 54 0.84 3.14 3.83
N CYS A 55 1.54 3.42 2.73
CA CYS A 55 2.87 2.85 2.46
C CYS A 55 3.94 3.22 3.50
N TRP A 56 3.69 4.26 4.30
CA TRP A 56 4.57 4.75 5.35
C TRP A 56 4.02 4.53 6.77
N GLY A 57 2.84 3.91 6.90
CA GLY A 57 2.20 3.60 8.19
C GLY A 57 2.70 2.29 8.80
N GLY A 58 2.10 1.92 9.95
CA GLY A 58 2.33 0.63 10.58
C GLY A 58 1.92 -0.51 9.63
N ILE A 59 2.78 -1.50 9.48
CA ILE A 59 2.49 -2.68 8.65
C ILE A 59 1.48 -3.53 9.44
N HIS A 60 0.20 -3.33 9.16
CA HIS A 60 -0.86 -4.06 9.86
C HIS A 60 -1.09 -5.47 9.29
N ASN A 61 -0.69 -5.75 8.06
CA ASN A 61 -0.81 -7.08 7.45
C ASN A 61 0.35 -7.39 6.50
N ALA A 62 0.82 -8.65 6.52
CA ALA A 62 1.94 -9.15 5.72
C ALA A 62 1.69 -9.12 4.21
N LEU A 63 0.44 -8.97 3.79
CA LEU A 63 0.00 -8.86 2.39
C LEU A 63 -0.03 -7.46 1.83
N ALA A 64 0.12 -6.43 2.66
CA ALA A 64 0.30 -5.10 2.13
C ALA A 64 1.57 -5.14 1.28
N ALA A 65 1.42 -5.03 -0.05
CA ALA A 65 2.49 -5.03 -1.05
C ALA A 65 3.72 -4.22 -0.61
N SER A 66 3.52 -3.25 0.28
CA SER A 66 4.49 -2.55 1.11
C SER A 66 5.68 -3.35 1.66
N LEU A 67 5.58 -4.63 2.05
CA LEU A 67 6.74 -5.36 2.62
C LEU A 67 7.74 -5.78 1.54
N GLU A 68 7.25 -6.29 0.41
CA GLU A 68 8.08 -6.68 -0.73
C GLU A 68 8.24 -5.56 -1.77
N CYS A 69 7.62 -4.40 -1.54
CA CYS A 69 7.68 -3.26 -2.43
C CYS A 69 9.11 -2.70 -2.50
N ARG A 70 9.83 -3.06 -3.56
CA ARG A 70 11.20 -2.57 -3.82
C ARG A 70 11.29 -1.04 -3.86
N ILE A 71 10.25 -0.35 -4.34
CA ILE A 71 10.22 1.12 -4.38
C ILE A 71 10.15 1.70 -2.95
N ARG A 72 9.36 1.09 -2.06
CA ARG A 72 9.31 1.49 -0.64
C ARG A 72 10.64 1.24 0.03
N GLN A 73 11.19 0.03 -0.10
CA GLN A 73 12.49 -0.32 0.50
C GLN A 73 13.60 0.62 0.01
N CYS A 74 13.61 0.95 -1.28
CA CYS A 74 14.55 1.90 -1.88
C CYS A 74 14.38 3.31 -1.32
N ALA A 75 13.16 3.86 -1.32
CA ALA A 75 12.89 5.20 -0.80
C ALA A 75 13.20 5.29 0.70
N ASP A 76 12.86 4.26 1.48
CA ASP A 76 13.14 4.22 2.93
C ASP A 76 14.65 4.17 3.20
N GLY A 77 15.39 3.30 2.49
CA GLY A 77 16.83 3.21 2.60
C GLY A 77 17.59 4.47 2.17
N LYS A 78 16.99 5.30 1.30
CA LYS A 78 17.53 6.61 0.89
C LYS A 78 17.02 7.78 1.73
N GLY A 79 16.07 7.55 2.65
CA GLY A 79 15.43 8.60 3.43
C GLY A 79 14.45 9.48 2.65
N PHE A 80 14.01 9.03 1.46
CA PHE A 80 13.08 9.75 0.60
C PHE A 80 11.62 9.51 1.04
N ALA A 81 10.79 10.52 0.84
CA ALA A 81 9.34 10.42 0.94
C ALA A 81 8.72 9.84 -0.34
N THR A 82 9.28 10.14 -1.51
CA THR A 82 8.84 9.62 -2.80
C THR A 82 10.01 9.38 -3.76
N CYS A 83 9.81 8.57 -4.79
CA CYS A 83 10.82 8.31 -5.82
C CYS A 83 11.19 9.57 -6.63
N ALA A 84 10.37 10.63 -6.60
CA ALA A 84 10.64 11.91 -7.25
C ALA A 84 11.85 12.66 -6.65
N GLU A 85 12.29 12.29 -5.44
CA GLU A 85 13.51 12.85 -4.83
C GLU A 85 14.79 12.20 -5.38
N CYS A 86 14.67 11.10 -6.12
CA CYS A 86 15.80 10.43 -6.72
C CYS A 86 16.23 11.19 -7.98
N GLY A 87 17.46 11.73 -8.01
CA GLY A 87 18.01 12.43 -9.17
C GLY A 87 18.18 11.54 -10.42
N ASP A 88 18.14 10.22 -10.25
CA ASP A 88 18.15 9.24 -11.35
C ASP A 88 16.73 8.98 -11.94
N PHE A 89 15.68 9.51 -11.30
CA PHE A 89 14.30 9.37 -11.78
C PHE A 89 14.03 10.47 -12.81
N PRO A 90 13.58 10.14 -14.04
CA PRO A 90 13.25 11.15 -15.05
C PRO A 90 12.02 11.99 -14.67
#